data_AF-A0A9W8PIL3-F1
#
_entry.id   AF-A0A9W8PIL3-F1
#
_cell.length_a   1.000
_cell.length_b   1.000
_cell.length_c   1.000
_cell.angle_alpha   90.00
_cell.angle_beta   90.00
_cell.angle_gamma   90.00
#
_symmetry.space_group_name_H-M   'P 1'
#
loop_
_entity.id
_entity.type
_entity.pdbx_description
1 polymer ?
#
loop_
_entity_poly.entity_id
_entity_poly.type
_entity_poly.pdbx_seq_one_letter_code
_entity_poly.pdbx_strand_id
1 'polypeptide(L)'
;MYRDIDDKQWNGGTFPAFTSAMDRLIELPNVTSVCIQFHDSCIGRRRNNNGEIEDNDEYYIDQDDAGDFKELPGTRRRFLEAIFAAIDKRATNPQNSTISSLTIFNLQNLASQGLCVSQLSKHVMRNITKLHLYIIEEALWEGDHYEVDLYRLERQTYEPFLQTAILPVLSSQLTYLNLRFRQHWGTAPGYFDGRDLMLPHLKTLVLGNFVISHRHHLDWVLAQTGLRRLRFEDCRILRNFTVRDESANTWGLRTHDWLFAPNTVDGRENPEDDEVTYLYPGTWDQVFQDIKQSLSRLIDIQVELRWYGPCFKGKKPLLPYDGYISFREGHRPPWDSTHSDFDWQGKYCLDLARQSWRARKLRDDPIHREESERFARESYERDIDSLSLLLKEISSKA
;
A
#
# COMPACT_ATOMS: atom_id res chain seq x y z
N MET A 1 19.16 4.03 -18.49
CA MET A 1 17.73 4.33 -18.29
C MET A 1 17.16 4.53 -19.68
N TYR A 2 16.37 3.59 -20.19
CA TYR A 2 15.76 3.70 -21.51
C TYR A 2 14.49 4.53 -21.36
N ARG A 3 14.53 5.82 -21.70
CA ARG A 3 13.41 6.75 -21.46
C ARG A 3 12.45 6.92 -22.65
N ASP A 4 12.84 6.50 -23.85
CA ASP A 4 12.09 6.81 -25.08
C ASP A 4 11.96 5.58 -26.00
N ILE A 5 11.40 4.48 -25.48
CA ILE A 5 11.11 3.30 -26.30
C ILE A 5 9.65 3.34 -26.73
N ASP A 6 9.42 3.83 -27.95
CA ASP A 6 8.14 3.70 -28.67
C ASP A 6 7.87 2.20 -28.93
N ASP A 7 6.61 1.77 -28.86
CA ASP A 7 6.17 0.44 -29.25
C ASP A 7 6.62 0.06 -30.67
N LYS A 8 6.85 1.05 -31.55
CA LYS A 8 7.46 0.84 -32.88
C LYS A 8 8.90 0.30 -32.84
N GLN A 9 9.63 0.48 -31.74
CA GLN A 9 10.97 -0.09 -31.55
C GLN A 9 10.93 -1.57 -31.15
N TRP A 10 9.75 -2.09 -30.79
CA TRP A 10 9.52 -3.50 -30.52
C TRP A 10 9.22 -4.24 -31.83
N ASN A 11 10.26 -4.67 -32.54
CA ASN A 11 10.13 -5.48 -33.75
C ASN A 11 9.52 -6.85 -33.42
N GLY A 12 8.23 -7.01 -33.69
CA GLY A 12 7.50 -8.27 -33.42
C GLY A 12 7.47 -8.65 -31.93
N GLY A 13 7.46 -7.65 -31.03
CA GLY A 13 7.44 -7.90 -29.58
C GLY A 13 8.82 -8.16 -28.95
N THR A 14 9.91 -7.90 -29.68
CA THR A 14 11.28 -7.96 -29.14
C THR A 14 11.98 -6.62 -29.27
N PHE A 15 12.75 -6.22 -28.25
CA PHE A 15 13.63 -5.06 -28.30
C PHE A 15 15.09 -5.54 -28.28
N PRO A 16 15.72 -5.77 -29.45
CA PRO A 16 16.95 -6.57 -29.56
C PRO A 16 18.12 -6.04 -28.74
N ALA A 17 18.27 -4.72 -28.63
CA ALA A 17 19.34 -4.11 -27.84
C ALA A 17 19.19 -4.45 -26.34
N PHE A 18 17.97 -4.37 -25.80
CA PHE A 18 17.72 -4.74 -24.41
C PHE A 18 17.83 -6.24 -24.19
N THR A 19 17.22 -7.06 -25.05
CA THR A 19 17.29 -8.53 -24.92
C THR A 19 18.74 -9.00 -25.00
N SER A 20 19.54 -8.45 -25.91
CA SER A 20 20.98 -8.73 -26.02
C SER A 20 21.73 -8.30 -24.76
N ALA A 21 21.41 -7.14 -24.17
CA ALA A 21 22.01 -6.72 -22.91
C ALA A 21 21.64 -7.65 -21.75
N MET A 22 20.40 -8.11 -21.66
CA MET A 22 19.95 -9.05 -20.63
C MET A 22 20.59 -10.43 -20.80
N ASP A 23 20.77 -10.91 -22.03
CA ASP A 23 21.46 -12.17 -22.32
C ASP A 23 22.88 -12.22 -21.76
N ARG A 24 23.55 -11.05 -21.65
CA ARG A 24 24.89 -10.95 -21.03
C ARG A 24 24.90 -11.17 -19.53
N LEU A 25 23.74 -11.32 -18.88
CA LEU A 25 23.67 -11.74 -17.47
C LEU A 25 24.41 -13.08 -17.25
N ILE A 26 24.48 -13.94 -18.27
CA ILE A 26 25.25 -15.20 -18.24
C ILE A 26 26.76 -14.99 -18.02
N GLU A 27 27.30 -13.84 -18.39
CA GLU A 27 28.70 -13.46 -18.20
C GLU A 27 29.02 -13.06 -16.76
N LEU A 28 28.00 -12.94 -15.90
CA LEU A 28 28.12 -12.48 -14.51
C LEU A 28 27.87 -13.65 -13.53
N PRO A 29 28.87 -14.51 -13.27
CA PRO A 29 28.68 -15.78 -12.55
C PRO A 29 28.36 -15.62 -11.06
N ASN A 30 28.68 -14.48 -10.46
CA ASN A 30 28.53 -14.25 -9.02
C ASN A 30 27.29 -13.39 -8.65
N VAL A 31 26.42 -13.10 -9.61
CA VAL A 31 25.18 -12.35 -9.36
C VAL A 31 24.19 -13.19 -8.57
N THR A 32 23.81 -12.71 -7.39
CA THR A 32 22.82 -13.36 -6.51
C THR A 32 21.53 -12.57 -6.38
N SER A 33 21.48 -11.36 -6.94
CA SER A 33 20.41 -10.39 -6.71
C SER A 33 20.14 -9.56 -7.95
N VAL A 34 18.86 -9.35 -8.26
CA VAL A 34 18.40 -8.53 -9.39
C VAL A 34 17.43 -7.48 -8.89
N CYS A 35 17.61 -6.25 -9.38
CA CYS A 35 16.73 -5.12 -9.11
C CYS A 35 16.13 -4.65 -10.44
N ILE A 36 14.81 -4.58 -10.49
CA ILE A 36 14.04 -4.14 -11.65
C ILE A 36 13.28 -2.90 -11.21
N GLN A 37 13.44 -1.81 -11.95
CA GLN A 37 12.74 -0.57 -11.68
C GLN A 37 12.06 -0.11 -12.96
N PHE A 38 10.74 -0.21 -12.98
CA PHE A 38 9.92 0.43 -14.00
C PHE A 38 9.79 1.92 -13.71
N HIS A 39 9.47 2.70 -14.73
CA HIS A 39 9.19 4.13 -14.55
C HIS A 39 8.04 4.34 -13.54
N ASP A 40 7.95 5.50 -12.91
CA ASP A 40 6.82 5.80 -12.04
C ASP A 40 5.57 6.24 -12.82
N SER A 41 5.76 6.96 -13.93
CA SER A 41 4.73 7.24 -14.92
C SER A 41 4.25 5.99 -15.65
N CYS A 42 3.02 5.60 -15.38
CA CYS A 42 2.35 4.46 -15.95
C CYS A 42 0.84 4.69 -15.96
N ILE A 43 0.18 4.27 -17.03
CA ILE A 43 -1.29 4.25 -17.12
C ILE A 43 -1.76 2.80 -17.08
N GLY A 44 -2.61 2.49 -16.11
CA GLY A 44 -3.40 1.27 -16.08
C GLY A 44 -4.67 1.41 -16.89
N ARG A 45 -5.33 0.28 -17.08
CA ARG A 45 -6.50 0.16 -17.93
C ARG A 45 -7.65 0.95 -17.33
N ARG A 46 -8.20 1.86 -18.12
CA ARG A 46 -9.43 2.56 -17.77
C ARG A 46 -10.63 1.64 -18.05
N ARG A 47 -11.64 1.68 -17.17
CA ARG A 47 -12.98 1.21 -17.53
C ARG A 47 -13.68 2.30 -18.32
N ASN A 48 -14.32 1.93 -19.43
CA ASN A 48 -15.20 2.86 -20.12
C ASN A 48 -16.47 3.12 -19.29
N ASN A 49 -17.30 4.05 -19.76
CA ASN A 49 -18.55 4.42 -19.09
C ASN A 49 -19.56 3.24 -18.95
N ASN A 50 -19.34 2.14 -19.66
CA ASN A 50 -20.15 0.93 -19.59
C ASN A 50 -19.57 -0.10 -18.59
N GLY A 51 -18.49 0.23 -17.89
CA GLY A 51 -17.80 -0.64 -16.95
C GLY A 51 -16.92 -1.71 -17.62
N GLU A 52 -16.78 -1.70 -18.95
CA GLU A 52 -15.93 -2.63 -19.69
C GLU A 52 -14.48 -2.15 -19.69
N ILE A 53 -13.54 -3.10 -19.68
CA ILE A 53 -12.11 -2.81 -19.81
C ILE A 53 -11.85 -2.52 -21.28
N GLU A 54 -11.41 -1.31 -21.60
CA GLU A 54 -10.94 -1.01 -22.96
C GLU A 54 -9.62 -1.75 -23.15
N ASP A 55 -9.64 -2.90 -23.82
CA ASP A 55 -8.47 -3.77 -24.05
C ASP A 55 -7.60 -3.31 -25.23
N ASN A 56 -7.90 -2.15 -25.83
CA ASN A 56 -7.17 -1.65 -26.98
C ASN A 56 -6.02 -0.76 -26.50
N ASP A 57 -4.79 -1.30 -26.58
CA ASP A 57 -3.54 -0.62 -26.21
C ASP A 57 -3.35 0.75 -26.92
N GLU A 58 -4.09 1.01 -28.00
CA GLU A 58 -4.07 2.22 -28.82
C GLU A 58 -4.75 3.45 -28.19
N TYR A 59 -5.66 3.29 -27.23
CA TYR A 59 -6.42 4.41 -26.64
C TYR A 59 -5.88 4.89 -25.28
N TYR A 60 -4.78 4.33 -24.76
CA TYR A 60 -4.18 4.73 -23.48
C TYR A 60 -3.38 6.04 -23.51
N ILE A 61 -3.60 6.86 -24.54
CA ILE A 61 -2.99 8.17 -24.66
C ILE A 61 -3.93 9.17 -23.97
N ASP A 62 -3.92 9.18 -22.62
CA ASP A 62 -3.97 10.49 -21.97
C ASP A 62 -2.63 11.14 -22.35
N GLN A 63 -2.61 11.76 -23.53
CA GLN A 63 -1.69 12.85 -23.80
C GLN A 63 -1.98 13.80 -22.65
N ASP A 64 -1.12 13.85 -21.64
CA ASP A 64 -0.96 15.14 -21.01
C ASP A 64 -0.66 16.11 -22.16
N ASP A 65 -1.23 17.30 -22.09
CA ASP A 65 -0.96 18.35 -23.09
C ASP A 65 0.55 18.69 -23.18
N ALA A 66 1.41 18.06 -22.35
CA ALA A 66 2.86 18.18 -22.29
C ALA A 66 3.64 17.16 -23.16
N GLY A 67 3.06 16.03 -23.55
CA GLY A 67 3.71 14.98 -24.34
C GLY A 67 4.69 14.08 -23.56
N ASP A 68 4.48 13.90 -22.26
CA ASP A 68 5.37 13.08 -21.41
C ASP A 68 5.22 11.56 -21.64
N PHE A 69 6.33 10.84 -21.51
CA PHE A 69 6.43 9.39 -21.72
C PHE A 69 5.67 8.59 -20.65
N LYS A 70 4.85 7.62 -21.07
CA LYS A 70 4.11 6.71 -20.19
C LYS A 70 4.37 5.26 -20.58
N GLU A 71 4.88 4.45 -19.65
CA GLU A 71 5.15 3.03 -19.93
C GLU A 71 3.85 2.25 -20.01
N LEU A 72 3.61 1.58 -21.14
CA LEU A 72 2.45 0.71 -21.32
C LEU A 72 2.60 -0.62 -20.55
N PRO A 73 1.51 -1.21 -20.03
CA PRO A 73 1.54 -2.52 -19.39
C PRO A 73 2.19 -3.61 -20.26
N GLY A 74 1.86 -3.65 -21.56
CA GLY A 74 2.44 -4.61 -22.50
C GLY A 74 3.96 -4.50 -22.60
N THR A 75 4.50 -3.28 -22.64
CA THR A 75 5.94 -3.00 -22.66
C THR A 75 6.62 -3.52 -21.40
N ARG A 76 6.07 -3.23 -20.21
CA ARG A 76 6.59 -3.72 -18.93
C ARG A 76 6.60 -5.24 -18.83
N ARG A 77 5.54 -5.88 -19.31
CA ARG A 77 5.45 -7.35 -19.36
C ARG A 77 6.59 -7.93 -20.18
N ARG A 78 6.80 -7.44 -21.40
CA ARG A 78 7.88 -7.93 -22.29
C ARG A 78 9.26 -7.70 -21.68
N PHE A 79 9.48 -6.56 -21.02
CA PHE A 79 10.71 -6.29 -20.28
C PHE A 79 10.95 -7.33 -19.17
N LEU A 80 9.93 -7.60 -18.37
CA LEU A 80 10.04 -8.56 -17.28
C LEU A 80 10.26 -9.99 -17.79
N GLU A 81 9.55 -10.39 -18.85
CA GLU A 81 9.72 -11.69 -19.49
C GLU A 81 11.14 -11.88 -20.03
N ALA A 82 11.71 -10.86 -20.68
CA ALA A 82 13.09 -10.89 -21.15
C ALA A 82 14.11 -11.00 -20.01
N ILE A 83 13.89 -10.29 -18.89
CA ILE A 83 14.74 -10.41 -17.69
C ILE A 83 14.63 -11.81 -17.10
N PHE A 84 13.42 -12.35 -16.97
CA PHE A 84 13.21 -13.69 -16.43
C PHE A 84 13.80 -14.77 -17.32
N ALA A 85 13.71 -14.63 -18.65
CA ALA A 85 14.36 -15.52 -19.61
C ALA A 85 15.89 -15.50 -19.45
N ALA A 86 16.49 -14.33 -19.23
CA ALA A 86 17.91 -14.22 -18.98
C ALA A 86 18.33 -14.87 -17.64
N ILE A 87 17.55 -14.70 -16.57
CA ILE A 87 17.77 -15.36 -15.28
C ILE A 87 17.71 -16.88 -15.44
N ASP A 88 16.69 -17.37 -16.13
CA ASP A 88 16.45 -18.79 -16.38
C ASP A 88 17.60 -19.43 -17.18
N LYS A 89 17.95 -18.81 -18.30
CA LYS A 89 19.09 -19.21 -19.14
C LYS A 89 20.39 -19.24 -18.33
N ARG A 90 20.63 -18.24 -17.49
CA ARG A 90 21.82 -18.18 -16.63
C ARG A 90 21.88 -19.34 -15.64
N ALA A 91 20.74 -19.78 -15.11
CA ALA A 91 20.65 -20.88 -14.14
C ALA A 91 21.02 -22.25 -14.75
N THR A 92 21.07 -22.38 -16.09
CA THR A 92 21.49 -23.61 -16.77
C THR A 92 22.97 -23.95 -16.59
N ASN A 93 23.82 -22.96 -16.25
CA ASN A 93 25.23 -23.18 -15.98
C ASN A 93 25.46 -23.41 -14.48
N PRO A 94 25.89 -24.62 -14.05
CA PRO A 94 26.10 -24.93 -12.63
C PRO A 94 27.20 -24.12 -11.94
N GLN A 95 28.08 -23.46 -12.69
CA GLN A 95 29.12 -22.59 -12.14
C GLN A 95 28.58 -21.22 -11.71
N ASN A 96 27.35 -20.88 -12.11
CA ASN A 96 26.73 -19.61 -11.76
C ASN A 96 26.04 -19.70 -10.39
N SER A 97 26.21 -18.67 -9.57
CA SER A 97 25.48 -18.51 -8.31
C SER A 97 23.97 -18.40 -8.57
N THR A 98 23.13 -18.96 -7.71
CA THR A 98 21.68 -18.79 -7.83
C THR A 98 21.28 -17.34 -7.53
N ILE A 99 20.48 -16.73 -8.41
CA ILE A 99 19.79 -15.47 -8.11
C ILE A 99 18.65 -15.79 -7.15
N SER A 100 18.77 -15.30 -5.92
CA SER A 100 17.85 -15.64 -4.83
C SER A 100 17.18 -14.42 -4.20
N SER A 101 17.54 -13.21 -4.65
CA SER A 101 16.95 -11.96 -4.19
C SER A 101 16.41 -11.18 -5.38
N LEU A 102 15.13 -10.81 -5.32
CA LEU A 102 14.46 -10.04 -6.34
C LEU A 102 13.88 -8.77 -5.73
N THR A 103 14.22 -7.62 -6.32
CA THR A 103 13.61 -6.33 -5.99
C THR A 103 12.89 -5.81 -7.22
N ILE A 104 11.63 -5.42 -7.06
CA ILE A 104 10.84 -4.82 -8.13
C ILE A 104 10.22 -3.52 -7.62
N PHE A 105 10.43 -2.44 -8.36
CA PHE A 105 9.77 -1.16 -8.18
C PHE A 105 8.72 -0.95 -9.28
N ASN A 106 7.59 -0.38 -8.88
CA ASN A 106 6.52 0.14 -9.75
C ASN A 106 5.85 -0.96 -10.60
N LEU A 107 5.30 -2.00 -9.97
CA LEU A 107 4.66 -3.16 -10.63
C LEU A 107 3.11 -3.10 -10.64
N GLN A 108 2.49 -2.00 -10.21
CA GLN A 108 1.05 -1.90 -9.94
C GLN A 108 0.14 -2.27 -11.12
N ASN A 109 0.58 -2.04 -12.36
CA ASN A 109 -0.26 -2.19 -13.55
C ASN A 109 -0.18 -3.55 -14.25
N LEU A 110 0.44 -4.53 -13.60
CA LEU A 110 0.62 -5.88 -14.16
C LEU A 110 -0.23 -6.95 -13.47
N ALA A 111 -1.21 -6.54 -12.67
CA ALA A 111 -2.09 -7.42 -11.88
C ALA A 111 -2.88 -8.46 -12.70
N SER A 112 -3.01 -8.28 -14.01
CA SER A 112 -3.92 -9.07 -14.85
C SER A 112 -3.23 -9.81 -16.00
N GLN A 113 -1.90 -9.84 -16.03
CA GLN A 113 -1.15 -10.07 -17.29
C GLN A 113 -0.25 -11.32 -17.33
N GLY A 114 -0.56 -12.36 -16.54
CA GLY A 114 0.12 -13.66 -16.66
C GLY A 114 1.52 -13.74 -16.03
N LEU A 115 1.93 -12.69 -15.31
CA LEU A 115 3.26 -12.51 -14.73
C LEU A 115 3.70 -13.66 -13.83
N CYS A 116 2.79 -14.28 -13.08
CA CYS A 116 3.05 -15.46 -12.24
C CYS A 116 2.41 -16.76 -12.76
N VAL A 117 1.81 -16.71 -13.96
CA VAL A 117 1.12 -17.84 -14.57
C VAL A 117 2.06 -18.62 -15.49
N SER A 118 2.97 -17.92 -16.17
CA SER A 118 3.92 -18.54 -17.09
C SER A 118 4.86 -19.53 -16.39
N GLN A 119 5.23 -20.60 -17.10
CA GLN A 119 6.19 -21.59 -16.58
C GLN A 119 7.56 -20.96 -16.32
N LEU A 120 7.98 -20.02 -17.18
CA LEU A 120 9.21 -19.26 -17.02
C LEU A 120 9.22 -18.50 -15.69
N SER A 121 8.16 -17.75 -15.40
CA SER A 121 8.06 -16.99 -14.17
C SER A 121 8.07 -17.89 -12.94
N LYS A 122 7.31 -19.00 -12.96
CA LYS A 122 7.33 -19.97 -11.86
C LYS A 122 8.71 -20.58 -11.64
N HIS A 123 9.43 -20.86 -12.73
CA HIS A 123 10.79 -21.39 -12.67
C HIS A 123 11.76 -20.39 -12.03
N VAL A 124 11.72 -19.11 -12.42
CA VAL A 124 12.54 -18.06 -11.80
C VAL A 124 12.17 -17.87 -10.33
N MET A 125 10.87 -17.73 -10.03
CA MET A 125 10.36 -17.42 -8.69
C MET A 125 10.70 -18.52 -7.67
N ARG A 126 10.75 -19.80 -8.05
CA ARG A 126 11.04 -20.92 -7.12
C ARG A 126 12.40 -20.80 -6.41
N ASN A 127 13.34 -20.05 -6.99
CA ASN A 127 14.67 -19.85 -6.44
C ASN A 127 14.79 -18.55 -5.61
N ILE A 128 13.77 -17.69 -5.63
CA ILE A 128 13.77 -16.42 -4.92
C ILE A 128 13.42 -16.66 -3.45
N THR A 129 14.37 -16.41 -2.57
CA THR A 129 14.23 -16.52 -1.11
C THR A 129 14.03 -15.15 -0.44
N LYS A 130 14.32 -14.06 -1.15
CA LYS A 130 14.12 -12.68 -0.68
C LYS A 130 13.37 -11.88 -1.74
N LEU A 131 12.20 -11.38 -1.39
CA LEU A 131 11.38 -10.54 -2.27
C LEU A 131 11.22 -9.15 -1.66
N HIS A 132 11.47 -8.14 -2.48
CA HIS A 132 11.18 -6.74 -2.18
C HIS A 132 10.26 -6.18 -3.27
N LEU A 133 9.07 -5.75 -2.90
CA LEU A 133 8.12 -5.08 -3.77
C LEU A 133 7.90 -3.66 -3.26
N TYR A 134 8.14 -2.70 -4.14
CA TYR A 134 7.90 -1.29 -3.93
C TYR A 134 6.87 -0.84 -4.95
N ILE A 135 5.63 -0.69 -4.50
CA ILE A 135 4.48 -0.43 -5.35
C ILE A 135 4.14 1.05 -5.24
N ILE A 136 3.86 1.67 -6.38
CA ILE A 136 3.30 3.01 -6.43
C ILE A 136 1.90 2.92 -7.01
N GLU A 137 1.08 3.90 -6.70
CA GLU A 137 -0.22 4.10 -7.32
C GLU A 137 -0.11 4.69 -8.74
N GLU A 138 -1.17 4.52 -9.50
CA GLU A 138 -1.37 5.29 -10.72
C GLU A 138 -1.81 6.69 -10.34
N ALA A 139 -1.16 7.69 -10.91
CA ALA A 139 -1.42 9.08 -10.62
C ALA A 139 -1.80 9.81 -11.91
N LEU A 140 -2.80 10.66 -11.78
CA LEU A 140 -3.12 11.66 -12.77
C LEU A 140 -2.51 12.99 -12.32
N TRP A 141 -1.81 13.63 -13.25
CA TRP A 141 -1.47 15.04 -13.12
C TRP A 141 -2.60 15.83 -13.77
N GLU A 142 -3.48 16.40 -12.95
CA GLU A 142 -4.44 17.41 -13.40
C GLU A 142 -3.92 18.80 -13.02
N GLY A 143 -3.29 19.49 -13.98
CA GLY A 143 -2.63 20.76 -13.74
C GLY A 143 -1.43 20.64 -12.79
N ASP A 144 -1.40 21.44 -11.72
CA ASP A 144 -0.34 21.42 -10.71
C ASP A 144 -0.61 20.44 -9.55
N HIS A 145 -1.66 19.60 -9.66
CA HIS A 145 -2.11 18.74 -8.56
C HIS A 145 -1.89 17.26 -8.86
N TYR A 146 -1.22 16.58 -7.92
CA TYR A 146 -1.08 15.14 -7.88
C TYR A 146 -2.38 14.51 -7.38
N GLU A 147 -3.14 13.86 -8.25
CA GLU A 147 -4.32 13.10 -7.86
C GLU A 147 -4.07 11.60 -7.96
N VAL A 148 -4.51 10.88 -6.93
CA VAL A 148 -4.50 9.43 -6.94
C VAL A 148 -5.80 8.94 -7.50
N ASP A 149 -5.70 8.20 -8.60
CA ASP A 149 -6.86 7.65 -9.26
C ASP A 149 -7.30 6.35 -8.57
N LEU A 150 -8.24 6.50 -7.63
CA LEU A 150 -8.85 5.38 -6.91
C LEU A 150 -9.71 4.48 -7.82
N TYR A 151 -10.05 4.95 -9.02
CA TYR A 151 -10.99 4.29 -9.92
C TYR A 151 -10.29 3.44 -10.99
N ARG A 152 -8.96 3.46 -11.06
CA ARG A 152 -8.19 2.55 -11.93
C ARG A 152 -8.41 1.11 -11.52
N LEU A 153 -8.59 0.23 -12.51
CA LEU A 153 -8.84 -1.18 -12.28
C LEU A 153 -7.67 -1.83 -11.52
N GLU A 154 -6.45 -1.45 -11.85
CA GLU A 154 -5.21 -1.91 -11.27
C GLU A 154 -5.17 -1.64 -9.76
N ARG A 155 -5.70 -0.48 -9.33
CA ARG A 155 -5.78 -0.12 -7.92
C ARG A 155 -6.76 -1.00 -7.13
N GLN A 156 -7.74 -1.62 -7.80
CA GLN A 156 -8.69 -2.57 -7.22
C GLN A 156 -8.18 -4.02 -7.27
N THR A 157 -7.36 -4.35 -8.26
CA THR A 157 -7.02 -5.75 -8.61
C THR A 157 -5.62 -6.17 -8.19
N TYR A 158 -4.68 -5.23 -7.99
CA TYR A 158 -3.29 -5.56 -7.67
C TYR A 158 -3.14 -6.26 -6.31
N GLU A 159 -3.74 -5.74 -5.25
CA GLU A 159 -3.69 -6.34 -3.91
C GLU A 159 -4.29 -7.77 -3.89
N PRO A 160 -5.50 -8.02 -4.43
CA PRO A 160 -6.01 -9.38 -4.59
C PRO A 160 -5.07 -10.29 -5.39
N PHE A 161 -4.49 -9.79 -6.48
CA PHE A 161 -3.55 -10.56 -7.29
C PHE A 161 -2.24 -10.88 -6.55
N LEU A 162 -1.73 -9.94 -5.76
CA LEU A 162 -0.54 -10.12 -4.94
C LEU A 162 -0.72 -11.30 -3.97
N GLN A 163 -1.83 -11.36 -3.23
CA GLN A 163 -2.08 -12.46 -2.29
C GLN A 163 -2.49 -13.78 -2.95
N THR A 164 -3.16 -13.76 -4.10
CA THR A 164 -3.67 -15.01 -4.72
C THR A 164 -2.75 -15.62 -5.77
N ALA A 165 -1.88 -14.84 -6.41
CA ALA A 165 -1.08 -15.30 -7.54
C ALA A 165 0.43 -15.10 -7.37
N ILE A 166 0.89 -13.99 -6.79
CA ILE A 166 2.34 -13.71 -6.66
C ILE A 166 2.92 -14.42 -5.44
N LEU A 167 2.42 -14.12 -4.24
CA LEU A 167 2.99 -14.63 -2.99
C LEU A 167 2.89 -16.16 -2.85
N PRO A 168 1.81 -16.84 -3.29
CA PRO A 168 1.72 -18.30 -3.17
C PRO A 168 2.82 -19.07 -3.91
N VAL A 169 3.28 -18.57 -5.06
CA VAL A 169 4.38 -19.18 -5.85
C VAL A 169 5.71 -19.15 -5.10
N LEU A 170 5.84 -18.27 -4.11
CA LEU A 170 7.05 -18.07 -3.31
C LEU A 170 7.01 -18.79 -1.95
N SER A 171 5.86 -19.37 -1.59
CA SER A 171 5.54 -19.82 -0.23
C SER A 171 6.57 -20.76 0.39
N SER A 172 7.10 -21.71 -0.37
CA SER A 172 7.94 -22.80 0.16
C SER A 172 9.40 -22.41 0.40
N GLN A 173 9.87 -21.26 -0.10
CA GLN A 173 11.28 -20.86 0.00
C GLN A 173 11.49 -19.45 0.56
N LEU A 174 10.44 -18.63 0.64
CA LEU A 174 10.57 -17.22 1.02
C LEU A 174 11.00 -17.09 2.48
N THR A 175 12.15 -16.44 2.69
CA THR A 175 12.73 -16.17 4.02
C THR A 175 12.66 -14.69 4.40
N TYR A 176 12.54 -13.81 3.39
CA TYR A 176 12.46 -12.38 3.57
C TYR A 176 11.39 -11.83 2.61
N LEU A 177 10.43 -11.08 3.16
CA LEU A 177 9.40 -10.40 2.40
C LEU A 177 9.37 -8.92 2.82
N ASN A 178 9.44 -8.03 1.84
CA ASN A 178 9.24 -6.60 2.03
C ASN A 178 8.19 -6.11 1.04
N LEU A 179 7.05 -5.68 1.56
CA LEU A 179 5.94 -5.11 0.80
C LEU A 179 5.79 -3.65 1.22
N ARG A 180 6.16 -2.72 0.34
CA ARG A 180 5.94 -1.28 0.57
C ARG A 180 5.12 -0.72 -0.55
N PHE A 181 4.08 0.02 -0.18
CA PHE A 181 3.31 0.81 -1.12
C PHE A 181 3.57 2.28 -0.81
N ARG A 182 3.61 3.12 -1.84
CA ARG A 182 3.77 4.58 -1.66
C ARG A 182 2.57 5.17 -0.92
N GLN A 183 1.38 4.64 -1.19
CA GLN A 183 0.17 4.94 -0.44
C GLN A 183 -0.25 3.85 0.54
N HIS A 184 -1.13 4.24 1.44
CA HIS A 184 -1.82 3.35 2.35
C HIS A 184 -2.65 2.30 1.57
N TRP A 185 -2.55 1.04 1.98
CA TRP A 185 -3.10 -0.10 1.24
C TRP A 185 -3.67 -1.21 2.13
N GLY A 186 -4.32 -2.19 1.51
CA GLY A 186 -4.84 -3.40 2.14
C GLY A 186 -6.30 -3.33 2.58
N THR A 187 -6.86 -2.12 2.72
CA THR A 187 -8.28 -1.95 3.08
C THR A 187 -9.16 -1.79 1.84
N ALA A 188 -8.87 -0.79 1.01
CA ALA A 188 -9.62 -0.43 -0.18
C ALA A 188 -8.76 0.53 -1.02
N PRO A 189 -9.04 0.71 -2.33
CA PRO A 189 -10.05 -0.03 -3.09
C PRO A 189 -9.59 -1.45 -3.48
N GLY A 190 -8.30 -1.76 -3.36
CA GLY A 190 -7.76 -3.11 -3.39
C GLY A 190 -7.65 -3.71 -1.99
N TYR A 191 -8.28 -4.86 -1.76
CA TYR A 191 -8.30 -5.52 -0.45
C TYR A 191 -7.19 -6.57 -0.32
N PHE A 192 -6.49 -6.56 0.82
CA PHE A 192 -5.48 -7.56 1.19
C PHE A 192 -5.62 -7.95 2.66
N ASP A 193 -5.89 -9.23 2.92
CA ASP A 193 -5.85 -9.81 4.27
C ASP A 193 -4.91 -11.01 4.38
N GLY A 194 -4.22 -11.36 3.29
CA GLY A 194 -3.29 -12.48 3.24
C GLY A 194 -3.92 -13.82 3.62
N ARG A 195 -5.25 -13.95 3.56
CA ARG A 195 -5.93 -15.21 3.88
C ARG A 195 -5.34 -16.35 3.06
N ASP A 196 -5.15 -17.49 3.70
CA ASP A 196 -4.55 -18.69 3.12
C ASP A 196 -3.06 -18.57 2.72
N LEU A 197 -2.40 -17.43 2.99
CA LEU A 197 -0.95 -17.30 2.80
C LEU A 197 -0.18 -18.00 3.92
N MET A 198 0.50 -19.08 3.54
CA MET A 198 1.43 -19.80 4.40
C MET A 198 2.86 -19.61 3.89
N LEU A 199 3.71 -18.96 4.68
CA LEU A 199 5.11 -18.68 4.36
C LEU A 199 6.03 -19.33 5.43
N PRO A 200 6.07 -20.67 5.53
CA PRO A 200 6.64 -21.41 6.67
C PRO A 200 8.12 -21.10 6.96
N HIS A 201 8.88 -20.66 5.95
CA HIS A 201 10.30 -20.33 6.09
C HIS A 201 10.56 -18.84 6.35
N LEU A 202 9.52 -18.00 6.39
CA LEU A 202 9.65 -16.56 6.54
C LEU A 202 10.31 -16.21 7.88
N LYS A 203 11.41 -15.45 7.80
CA LYS A 203 12.19 -14.98 8.95
C LYS A 203 12.11 -13.48 9.14
N THR A 204 11.86 -12.74 8.07
CA THR A 204 11.76 -11.29 8.12
C THR A 204 10.60 -10.82 7.26
N LEU A 205 9.72 -10.02 7.87
CA LEU A 205 8.61 -9.36 7.21
C LEU A 205 8.73 -7.86 7.44
N VAL A 206 8.60 -7.10 6.35
CA VAL A 206 8.48 -5.65 6.36
C VAL A 206 7.19 -5.29 5.64
N LEU A 207 6.32 -4.57 6.33
CA LEU A 207 5.10 -3.99 5.79
C LEU A 207 5.23 -2.47 5.82
N GLY A 208 5.16 -1.84 4.65
CA GLY A 208 5.18 -0.39 4.46
C GLY A 208 3.79 0.12 4.13
N ASN A 209 3.27 1.11 4.87
CA ASN A 209 1.99 1.77 4.63
C ASN A 209 0.76 0.84 4.68
N PHE A 210 0.85 -0.33 5.32
CA PHE A 210 -0.30 -1.24 5.43
C PHE A 210 -1.34 -0.69 6.42
N VAL A 211 -2.62 -0.72 6.05
CA VAL A 211 -3.73 -0.30 6.92
C VAL A 211 -4.40 -1.51 7.55
N ILE A 212 -4.38 -1.53 8.88
CA ILE A 212 -5.07 -2.51 9.71
C ILE A 212 -6.49 -1.98 9.96
N SER A 213 -7.46 -2.57 9.27
CA SER A 213 -8.87 -2.18 9.36
C SER A 213 -9.78 -3.32 9.76
N HIS A 214 -9.27 -4.54 9.90
CA HIS A 214 -10.03 -5.68 10.38
C HIS A 214 -9.24 -6.46 11.40
N ARG A 215 -9.94 -7.19 12.27
CA ARG A 215 -9.31 -8.00 13.32
C ARG A 215 -8.38 -9.06 12.72
N HIS A 216 -8.76 -9.67 11.60
CA HIS A 216 -7.99 -10.73 10.94
C HIS A 216 -6.93 -10.23 9.94
N HIS A 217 -6.73 -8.92 9.75
CA HIS A 217 -5.78 -8.40 8.74
C HIS A 217 -4.33 -8.86 8.96
N LEU A 218 -3.97 -9.21 10.19
CA LEU A 218 -2.64 -9.69 10.54
C LEU A 218 -2.61 -11.20 10.81
N ASP A 219 -3.71 -11.94 10.68
CA ASP A 219 -3.75 -13.38 10.97
C ASP A 219 -2.70 -14.15 10.15
N TRP A 220 -2.53 -13.78 8.88
CA TRP A 220 -1.51 -14.36 8.03
C TRP A 220 -0.09 -14.06 8.52
N VAL A 221 0.16 -12.91 9.16
CA VAL A 221 1.46 -12.59 9.78
C VAL A 221 1.66 -13.44 11.03
N LEU A 222 0.63 -13.49 11.88
CA LEU A 222 0.63 -14.23 13.15
C LEU A 222 0.78 -15.75 12.94
N ALA A 223 0.30 -16.27 11.81
CA ALA A 223 0.48 -17.67 11.41
C ALA A 223 1.95 -18.04 11.13
N GLN A 224 2.84 -17.06 10.89
CA GLN A 224 4.25 -17.30 10.59
C GLN A 224 5.07 -17.49 11.87
N THR A 225 4.85 -18.59 12.59
CA THR A 225 5.54 -18.90 13.86
C THR A 225 7.07 -18.94 13.78
N GLY A 226 7.62 -19.06 12.57
CA GLY A 226 9.05 -19.00 12.29
C GLY A 226 9.64 -17.60 12.17
N LEU A 227 8.81 -16.55 12.22
CA LEU A 227 9.20 -15.16 12.02
C LEU A 227 10.12 -14.67 13.13
N ARG A 228 11.23 -14.03 12.75
CA ARG A 228 12.25 -13.53 13.69
C ARG A 228 12.29 -12.01 13.74
N ARG A 229 11.96 -11.34 12.64
CA ARG A 229 11.98 -9.88 12.52
C ARG A 229 10.71 -9.39 11.86
N LEU A 230 10.03 -8.44 12.50
CA LEU A 230 8.80 -7.82 12.00
C LEU A 230 8.97 -6.30 12.01
N ARG A 231 8.75 -5.67 10.87
CA ARG A 231 8.84 -4.20 10.73
C ARG A 231 7.53 -3.66 10.20
N PHE A 232 6.90 -2.80 10.99
CA PHE A 232 5.81 -1.94 10.56
C PHE A 232 6.40 -0.59 10.23
N GLU A 233 6.42 -0.26 8.95
CA GLU A 233 6.90 1.03 8.46
C GLU A 233 5.70 1.83 7.98
N ASP A 234 5.35 2.86 8.73
CA ASP A 234 4.21 3.73 8.48
C ASP A 234 2.88 2.97 8.33
N CYS A 235 2.77 1.81 8.98
CA CYS A 235 1.49 1.09 9.06
C CYS A 235 0.57 1.83 10.02
N ARG A 236 -0.73 1.80 9.74
CA ARG A 236 -1.74 2.56 10.50
C ARG A 236 -2.94 1.69 10.82
N ILE A 237 -3.64 2.01 11.90
CA ILE A 237 -4.96 1.44 12.17
C ILE A 237 -6.03 2.39 11.62
N LEU A 238 -7.00 1.86 10.89
CA LEU A 238 -8.13 2.63 10.40
C LEU A 238 -8.94 3.20 11.58
N ARG A 239 -9.34 4.46 11.48
CA ARG A 239 -10.24 5.08 12.45
C ARG A 239 -11.59 5.39 11.85
N ASN A 240 -11.61 6.16 10.76
CA ASN A 240 -12.81 6.43 10.01
C ASN A 240 -12.60 6.11 8.53
N PHE A 241 -13.67 5.70 7.86
CA PHE A 241 -13.68 5.41 6.43
C PHE A 241 -14.97 5.99 5.87
N THR A 242 -14.83 7.08 5.12
CA THR A 242 -15.92 7.80 4.47
C THR A 242 -15.81 7.60 2.96
N VAL A 243 -16.88 7.10 2.35
CA VAL A 243 -16.90 6.66 0.95
C VAL A 243 -18.30 6.81 0.39
N ARG A 244 -18.46 7.07 -0.89
CA ARG A 244 -19.77 7.04 -1.56
C ARG A 244 -20.33 5.63 -1.57
N ASP A 245 -21.65 5.50 -1.45
CA ASP A 245 -22.35 4.21 -1.50
C ASP A 245 -22.02 3.42 -2.79
N GLU A 246 -21.95 4.09 -3.94
CA GLU A 246 -21.58 3.45 -5.20
C GLU A 246 -20.17 2.86 -5.17
N SER A 247 -19.21 3.60 -4.63
CA SER A 247 -17.81 3.18 -4.49
C SER A 247 -17.65 2.06 -3.47
N ALA A 248 -18.35 2.12 -2.33
CA ALA A 248 -18.37 1.05 -1.34
C ALA A 248 -18.82 -0.28 -1.95
N ASN A 249 -19.88 -0.24 -2.77
CA ASN A 249 -20.40 -1.39 -3.50
C ASN A 249 -19.42 -1.87 -4.58
N THR A 250 -18.88 -0.95 -5.37
CA THR A 250 -17.95 -1.25 -6.47
C THR A 250 -16.65 -1.89 -5.98
N TRP A 251 -16.10 -1.39 -4.89
CA TRP A 251 -14.86 -1.92 -4.30
C TRP A 251 -15.09 -3.20 -3.48
N GLY A 252 -16.34 -3.62 -3.31
CA GLY A 252 -16.69 -4.79 -2.49
C GLY A 252 -16.24 -4.61 -1.03
N LEU A 253 -16.46 -3.41 -0.49
CA LEU A 253 -15.96 -3.00 0.82
C LEU A 253 -16.44 -3.97 1.91
N ARG A 254 -15.51 -4.41 2.75
CA ARG A 254 -15.81 -5.28 3.88
C ARG A 254 -15.96 -4.42 5.11
N THR A 255 -17.14 -4.42 5.73
CA THR A 255 -17.44 -3.54 6.89
C THR A 255 -17.90 -4.31 8.13
N HIS A 256 -17.76 -5.65 8.14
CA HIS A 256 -18.26 -6.51 9.22
C HIS A 256 -17.64 -6.27 10.61
N ASP A 257 -16.42 -5.73 10.66
CA ASP A 257 -15.74 -5.33 11.90
C ASP A 257 -15.92 -3.83 12.22
N TRP A 258 -16.63 -3.10 11.37
CA TRP A 258 -16.75 -1.66 11.44
C TRP A 258 -18.11 -1.26 12.03
N LEU A 259 -18.10 -0.15 12.75
CA LEU A 259 -19.30 0.47 13.29
C LEU A 259 -19.78 1.53 12.30
N PHE A 260 -21.03 1.43 11.87
CA PHE A 260 -21.63 2.50 11.08
C PHE A 260 -21.72 3.78 11.91
N ALA A 261 -21.17 4.88 11.39
CA ALA A 261 -21.29 6.21 11.97
C ALA A 261 -22.32 6.99 11.13
N PRO A 262 -23.51 7.25 11.65
CA PRO A 262 -24.49 8.05 10.92
C PRO A 262 -23.92 9.45 10.65
N ASN A 263 -24.03 9.94 9.42
CA ASN A 263 -23.50 11.24 8.97
C ASN A 263 -24.15 12.46 9.64
N THR A 264 -24.96 12.29 10.69
CA THR A 264 -25.77 13.35 11.25
C THR A 264 -25.60 13.45 12.76
N VAL A 265 -24.85 14.47 13.20
CA VAL A 265 -24.93 14.95 14.58
C VAL A 265 -26.29 15.62 14.86
N ASP A 266 -27.01 16.06 13.80
CA ASP A 266 -28.22 16.89 13.90
C ASP A 266 -29.48 16.32 13.21
N GLY A 267 -29.47 15.06 12.77
CA GLY A 267 -30.65 14.40 12.15
C GLY A 267 -31.15 15.00 10.83
N ARG A 268 -30.33 15.76 10.11
CA ARG A 268 -30.62 16.20 8.74
C ARG A 268 -29.65 15.53 7.79
N GLU A 269 -30.09 14.44 7.17
CA GLU A 269 -29.49 13.97 5.93
C GLU A 269 -29.48 15.16 4.96
N ASN A 270 -28.31 15.56 4.48
CA ASN A 270 -28.30 16.32 3.24
C ASN A 270 -28.68 15.28 2.18
N PRO A 271 -29.86 15.35 1.54
CA PRO A 271 -30.34 14.27 0.66
C PRO A 271 -29.46 14.04 -0.57
N GLU A 272 -28.49 14.93 -0.78
CA GLU A 272 -27.51 14.92 -1.86
C GLU A 272 -26.16 14.30 -1.45
N ASP A 273 -25.97 13.96 -0.17
CA ASP A 273 -24.71 13.41 0.35
C ASP A 273 -24.82 11.88 0.43
N ASP A 274 -24.31 11.20 -0.60
CA ASP A 274 -24.32 9.75 -0.78
C ASP A 274 -23.12 9.05 -0.09
N GLU A 275 -22.37 9.79 0.71
CA GLU A 275 -21.27 9.26 1.52
C GLU A 275 -21.80 8.43 2.69
N VAL A 276 -21.07 7.39 3.07
CA VAL A 276 -21.29 6.61 4.30
C VAL A 276 -20.00 6.57 5.09
N THR A 277 -20.12 6.79 6.41
CA THR A 277 -18.97 6.77 7.31
C THR A 277 -18.99 5.53 8.19
N TYR A 278 -17.83 4.88 8.30
CA TYR A 278 -17.61 3.74 9.18
C TYR A 278 -16.47 4.02 10.14
N LEU A 279 -16.50 3.39 11.32
CA LEU A 279 -15.48 3.48 12.34
C LEU A 279 -14.92 2.09 12.65
N TYR A 280 -13.60 1.94 12.67
CA TYR A 280 -12.95 0.70 13.11
C TYR A 280 -12.41 0.83 14.55
N PRO A 281 -12.87 -0.01 15.49
CA PRO A 281 -12.52 0.12 16.91
C PRO A 281 -11.16 -0.50 17.28
N GLY A 282 -10.39 -1.06 16.34
CA GLY A 282 -9.11 -1.73 16.63
C GLY A 282 -8.07 -0.81 17.27
N THR A 283 -7.10 -1.38 17.98
CA THR A 283 -6.04 -0.63 18.68
C THR A 283 -4.68 -1.28 18.46
N TRP A 284 -3.62 -0.48 18.62
CA TRP A 284 -2.26 -1.00 18.53
C TRP A 284 -1.95 -1.91 19.72
N ASP A 285 -2.51 -1.63 20.89
CA ASP A 285 -2.50 -2.52 22.05
C ASP A 285 -2.92 -3.95 21.67
N GLN A 286 -4.09 -4.12 21.04
CA GLN A 286 -4.56 -5.43 20.60
C GLN A 286 -3.57 -6.10 19.64
N VAL A 287 -3.09 -5.35 18.63
CA VAL A 287 -2.10 -5.85 17.66
C VAL A 287 -0.83 -6.34 18.37
N PHE A 288 -0.30 -5.59 19.33
CA PHE A 288 0.89 -5.96 20.08
C PHE A 288 0.67 -7.16 20.99
N GLN A 289 -0.51 -7.28 21.62
CA GLN A 289 -0.88 -8.47 22.39
C GLN A 289 -0.95 -9.72 21.50
N ASP A 290 -1.54 -9.61 20.31
CA ASP A 290 -1.66 -10.75 19.38
C ASP A 290 -0.29 -11.20 18.86
N ILE A 291 0.59 -10.24 18.54
CA ILE A 291 1.99 -10.50 18.18
C ILE A 291 2.71 -11.21 19.32
N LYS A 292 2.56 -10.71 20.55
CA LYS A 292 3.18 -11.30 21.75
C LYS A 292 2.75 -12.75 21.95
N GLN A 293 1.46 -13.03 21.79
CA GLN A 293 0.89 -14.36 21.99
C GLN A 293 1.30 -15.34 20.89
N SER A 294 1.34 -14.89 19.64
CA SER A 294 1.50 -15.79 18.48
C SER A 294 2.95 -15.97 18.03
N LEU A 295 3.77 -14.91 18.10
CA LEU A 295 5.11 -14.87 17.50
C LEU A 295 6.22 -15.13 18.53
N SER A 296 6.21 -16.33 19.11
CA SER A 296 7.15 -16.73 20.17
C SER A 296 8.64 -16.67 19.79
N ARG A 297 8.98 -16.71 18.49
CA ARG A 297 10.37 -16.68 17.96
C ARG A 297 10.83 -15.29 17.50
N LEU A 298 10.01 -14.27 17.71
CA LEU A 298 10.33 -12.89 17.35
C LEU A 298 11.48 -12.37 18.23
N ILE A 299 12.54 -11.86 17.61
CA ILE A 299 13.73 -11.31 18.27
C ILE A 299 13.96 -9.81 17.95
N ASP A 300 13.26 -9.28 16.95
CA ASP A 300 13.33 -7.87 16.54
C ASP A 300 11.94 -7.44 16.10
N ILE A 301 11.45 -6.35 16.68
CA ILE A 301 10.26 -5.65 16.21
C ILE A 301 10.57 -4.17 16.09
N GLN A 302 10.20 -3.59 14.96
CA GLN A 302 10.32 -2.16 14.72
C GLN A 302 8.97 -1.61 14.27
N VAL A 303 8.57 -0.50 14.88
CA VAL A 303 7.43 0.32 14.44
C VAL A 303 8.00 1.70 14.11
N GLU A 304 8.06 2.03 12.84
CA GLU A 304 8.41 3.36 12.33
C GLU A 304 7.11 4.03 11.89
N LEU A 305 6.88 5.29 12.27
CA LEU A 305 5.72 6.06 11.81
C LEU A 305 6.26 7.35 11.19
N ARG A 306 5.84 7.64 9.95
CA ARG A 306 6.28 8.84 9.24
C ARG A 306 5.20 9.90 9.31
N TRP A 307 5.59 11.13 9.59
CA TRP A 307 4.66 12.25 9.67
C TRP A 307 4.62 13.00 8.33
N TYR A 308 3.43 13.22 7.77
CA TYR A 308 3.21 13.96 6.52
C TYR A 308 2.58 15.35 6.69
N GLY A 309 2.45 15.85 7.93
CA GLY A 309 1.87 17.16 8.16
C GLY A 309 2.77 18.33 7.71
N PRO A 310 2.22 19.53 7.53
CA PRO A 310 3.02 20.73 7.29
C PRO A 310 3.83 21.05 8.54
N CYS A 311 5.17 21.03 8.43
CA CYS A 311 6.13 21.36 9.50
C CYS A 311 5.80 22.71 10.18
N PHE A 312 4.91 22.71 11.17
CA PHE A 312 4.76 23.84 12.08
C PHE A 312 6.03 23.91 12.91
N LYS A 313 6.91 24.85 12.56
CA LYS A 313 8.18 25.12 13.24
C LYS A 313 7.94 25.19 14.76
N GLY A 314 8.49 24.23 15.51
CA GLY A 314 8.69 24.36 16.95
C GLY A 314 8.02 23.34 17.87
N LYS A 315 7.25 22.36 17.37
CA LYS A 315 6.76 21.25 18.21
C LYS A 315 7.42 19.94 17.78
N LYS A 316 8.08 19.26 18.72
CA LYS A 316 8.55 17.89 18.50
C LYS A 316 7.32 17.00 18.27
N PRO A 317 7.33 16.09 17.27
CA PRO A 317 6.25 15.12 17.12
C PRO A 317 6.29 14.19 18.34
N LEU A 318 5.22 14.23 19.11
CA LEU A 318 4.89 13.25 20.14
C LEU A 318 4.21 12.10 19.38
N LEU A 319 4.77 10.89 19.37
CA LEU A 319 3.91 9.75 19.04
C LEU A 319 2.88 9.58 20.16
N PRO A 320 1.57 9.30 19.86
CA PRO A 320 1.07 8.54 18.71
C PRO A 320 -0.42 8.84 18.34
N TYR A 321 -0.80 10.09 18.08
CA TYR A 321 -2.02 10.26 17.29
C TYR A 321 -1.80 9.82 15.82
N ASP A 322 -0.53 9.76 15.39
CA ASP A 322 -0.09 9.26 14.09
C ASP A 322 -0.08 7.71 13.98
N GLY A 323 -0.59 6.96 14.96
CA GLY A 323 -0.77 5.50 14.80
C GLY A 323 -2.00 5.14 13.95
N TYR A 324 -2.84 6.14 13.69
CA TYR A 324 -4.17 5.96 13.12
C TYR A 324 -4.32 6.74 11.82
N ILE A 325 -5.27 6.31 10.99
CA ILE A 325 -5.54 6.95 9.71
C ILE A 325 -7.03 6.96 9.38
N SER A 326 -7.41 8.00 8.64
CA SER A 326 -8.71 8.28 8.08
C SER A 326 -8.68 8.09 6.58
N PHE A 327 -9.78 7.59 6.02
CA PHE A 327 -9.99 7.59 4.57
C PHE A 327 -11.21 8.41 4.23
N ARG A 328 -11.10 9.29 3.25
CA ARG A 328 -12.25 9.95 2.64
C ARG A 328 -12.13 9.95 1.12
N GLU A 329 -13.12 9.36 0.46
CA GLU A 329 -13.23 9.43 -0.99
C GLU A 329 -13.37 10.88 -1.46
N GLY A 330 -12.72 11.24 -2.57
CA GLY A 330 -12.77 12.61 -3.12
C GLY A 330 -11.86 13.63 -2.42
N HIS A 331 -11.24 13.29 -1.28
CA HIS A 331 -10.19 14.10 -0.67
C HIS A 331 -8.82 13.86 -1.33
N ARG A 332 -7.97 14.89 -1.30
CA ARG A 332 -6.61 14.87 -1.87
C ARG A 332 -5.58 15.27 -0.79
N PRO A 333 -4.80 14.32 -0.23
CA PRO A 333 -4.86 12.87 -0.45
C PRO A 333 -6.10 12.23 0.20
N PRO A 334 -6.54 11.04 -0.28
CA PRO A 334 -7.73 10.38 0.29
C PRO A 334 -7.43 9.73 1.64
N TRP A 335 -6.14 9.45 1.90
CA TRP A 335 -5.65 8.91 3.16
C TRP A 335 -5.02 10.01 3.97
N ASP A 336 -5.59 10.24 5.14
CA ASP A 336 -5.32 11.41 5.92
C ASP A 336 -5.08 11.00 7.37
N SER A 337 -4.05 11.54 8.00
CA SER A 337 -3.93 11.35 9.46
C SER A 337 -5.19 11.90 10.10
N THR A 338 -5.77 11.19 11.06
CA THR A 338 -7.07 11.48 11.72
C THR A 338 -7.20 12.88 12.34
N HIS A 339 -6.14 13.68 12.28
CA HIS A 339 -6.11 15.08 12.63
C HIS A 339 -6.55 16.05 11.54
N SER A 340 -6.58 15.67 10.25
CA SER A 340 -7.08 16.57 9.20
C SER A 340 -8.61 16.60 9.15
N ASP A 341 -9.29 15.50 9.51
CA ASP A 341 -10.76 15.46 9.67
C ASP A 341 -11.23 16.11 10.99
N PHE A 342 -10.35 16.22 11.99
CA PHE A 342 -10.50 17.24 13.04
C PHE A 342 -9.98 18.58 12.50
N ASP A 343 -10.55 19.00 11.37
CA ASP A 343 -10.37 20.35 10.93
C ASP A 343 -11.05 21.26 11.96
N TRP A 344 -10.23 21.89 12.79
CA TRP A 344 -10.60 23.09 13.53
C TRP A 344 -11.09 24.22 12.59
N GLN A 345 -11.12 24.00 11.27
CA GLN A 345 -11.83 24.82 10.30
C GLN A 345 -13.33 24.49 10.22
N GLY A 346 -13.99 24.59 11.36
CA GLY A 346 -15.06 25.58 11.41
C GLY A 346 -14.45 26.98 11.17
N LYS A 347 -14.08 27.32 9.93
CA LYS A 347 -13.89 28.69 9.43
C LYS A 347 -13.27 29.70 10.43
N TYR A 348 -12.03 29.50 10.87
CA TYR A 348 -11.24 30.56 11.48
C TYR A 348 -9.91 30.72 10.75
N CYS A 349 -9.99 31.31 9.56
CA CYS A 349 -8.89 32.12 9.06
C CYS A 349 -8.76 33.29 10.05
N LEU A 350 -7.80 33.21 10.97
CA LEU A 350 -7.44 34.33 11.83
C LEU A 350 -6.65 35.33 10.99
N ASP A 351 -7.37 36.02 10.10
CA ASP A 351 -6.88 37.17 9.39
C ASP A 351 -6.85 38.31 10.43
N LEU A 352 -5.68 38.50 11.07
CA LEU A 352 -5.43 39.50 12.12
C LEU A 352 -5.59 40.97 11.66
N ALA A 353 -6.20 41.22 10.49
CA ALA A 353 -6.28 42.54 9.89
C ALA A 353 -7.67 43.18 9.84
N ARG A 354 -8.81 42.46 10.04
CA ARG A 354 -10.13 43.11 9.93
C ARG A 354 -11.18 42.60 10.93
N GLN A 355 -11.46 43.46 11.91
CA GLN A 355 -12.54 43.36 12.88
C GLN A 355 -13.92 43.33 12.19
N SER A 356 -14.58 42.18 12.08
CA SER A 356 -16.05 42.14 12.10
C SER A 356 -16.59 40.77 12.51
N TRP A 357 -17.47 40.78 13.51
CA TRP A 357 -18.11 39.62 14.10
C TRP A 357 -19.50 39.40 13.48
N ARG A 358 -19.77 38.22 12.93
CA ARG A 358 -21.13 37.66 12.87
C ARG A 358 -21.11 36.18 13.19
N ALA A 359 -21.39 35.89 14.46
CA ALA A 359 -21.54 34.56 15.01
C ALA A 359 -22.88 33.93 14.58
N ARG A 360 -22.84 32.68 14.12
CA ARG A 360 -23.93 31.73 14.37
C ARG A 360 -23.43 30.80 15.48
N LYS A 361 -23.95 31.00 16.69
CA LYS A 361 -23.73 30.12 17.84
C LYS A 361 -24.31 28.73 17.52
N LEU A 362 -23.44 27.77 17.22
CA LEU A 362 -23.67 26.35 17.50
C LEU A 362 -22.85 26.03 18.74
N ARG A 363 -23.42 25.24 19.64
CA ARG A 363 -22.89 25.01 20.99
C ARG A 363 -21.56 24.28 20.91
N ASP A 364 -20.48 24.95 21.33
CA ASP A 364 -19.32 24.28 21.90
C ASP A 364 -19.81 23.50 23.13
N ASP A 365 -19.84 22.18 23.05
CA ASP A 365 -20.00 21.32 24.23
C ASP A 365 -18.62 20.90 24.73
N PRO A 366 -18.04 21.61 25.72
CA PRO A 366 -16.69 21.32 26.23
C PRO A 366 -16.55 19.93 26.86
N ILE A 367 -17.67 19.29 27.24
CA ILE A 367 -17.66 17.97 27.88
C ILE A 367 -17.25 16.90 26.87
N HIS A 368 -17.87 16.88 25.67
CA HIS A 368 -17.55 15.90 24.63
C HIS A 368 -16.10 16.00 24.13
N ARG A 369 -15.56 17.23 24.11
CA ARG A 369 -14.15 17.49 23.79
C ARG A 369 -13.20 16.89 24.84
N GLU A 370 -13.43 17.17 26.12
CA GLU A 370 -12.57 16.69 27.19
C GLU A 370 -12.60 15.15 27.29
N GLU A 371 -13.76 14.54 27.04
CA GLU A 371 -13.89 13.08 27.05
C GLU A 371 -13.20 12.40 25.87
N SER A 372 -13.25 12.99 24.67
CA SER A 372 -12.53 12.48 23.50
C SER A 372 -11.01 12.65 23.65
N GLU A 373 -10.57 13.80 24.19
CA GLU A 373 -9.16 14.04 24.51
C GLU A 373 -8.65 13.07 25.60
N ARG A 374 -9.47 12.80 26.62
CA ARG A 374 -9.19 11.80 27.67
C ARG A 374 -9.09 10.39 27.10
N PHE A 375 -10.08 9.95 26.32
CA PHE A 375 -10.09 8.62 25.70
C PHE A 375 -8.88 8.40 24.80
N ALA A 376 -8.52 9.40 23.98
CA ALA A 376 -7.35 9.31 23.13
C ALA A 376 -6.05 9.23 23.94
N ARG A 377 -5.94 9.98 25.05
CA ARG A 377 -4.78 9.91 25.96
C ARG A 377 -4.67 8.56 26.67
N GLU A 378 -5.79 8.01 27.14
CA GLU A 378 -5.82 6.70 27.79
C GLU A 378 -5.56 5.56 26.79
N SER A 379 -6.02 5.69 25.55
CA SER A 379 -5.66 4.76 24.47
C SER A 379 -4.16 4.86 24.17
N TYR A 380 -3.59 6.07 24.16
CA TYR A 380 -2.17 6.30 23.95
C TYR A 380 -1.31 5.60 25.01
N GLU A 381 -1.57 5.88 26.28
CA GLU A 381 -0.78 5.34 27.38
C GLU A 381 -0.77 3.80 27.32
N ARG A 382 -1.93 3.20 27.03
CA ARG A 382 -2.04 1.75 26.80
C ARG A 382 -1.22 1.26 25.62
N ASP A 383 -1.30 1.91 24.45
CA ASP A 383 -0.58 1.50 23.25
C ASP A 383 0.95 1.56 23.47
N ILE A 384 1.47 2.61 24.13
CA ILE A 384 2.90 2.75 24.44
C ILE A 384 3.36 1.77 25.51
N ASP A 385 2.56 1.57 26.55
CA ASP A 385 2.89 0.62 27.60
C ASP A 385 2.97 -0.79 27.01
N SER A 386 2.04 -1.17 26.16
CA SER A 386 2.05 -2.47 25.48
C SER A 386 3.23 -2.65 24.53
N LEU A 387 3.59 -1.64 23.73
CA LEU A 387 4.80 -1.69 22.91
C LEU A 387 6.06 -1.80 23.77
N SER A 388 6.15 -1.01 24.84
CA SER A 388 7.30 -0.99 25.75
C SER A 388 7.47 -2.34 26.46
N LEU A 389 6.36 -2.96 26.87
CA LEU A 389 6.35 -4.30 27.46
C LEU A 389 6.79 -5.36 26.45
N LEU A 390 6.29 -5.30 25.21
CA LEU A 390 6.70 -6.20 24.13
C LEU A 390 8.20 -6.08 23.84
N LEU A 391 8.73 -4.86 23.71
CA LEU A 391 10.15 -4.61 23.45
C LEU A 391 11.05 -5.11 24.58
N LYS A 392 10.65 -4.93 25.85
CA LYS A 392 11.38 -5.47 27.01
C LYS A 392 11.43 -7.00 26.97
N GLU A 393 10.32 -7.64 26.65
CA GLU A 393 10.26 -9.10 26.56
C GLU A 393 11.13 -9.63 25.42
N ILE A 394 11.06 -9.03 24.25
CA ILE A 394 11.91 -9.39 23.10
C ILE A 394 13.40 -9.22 23.45
N SER A 395 13.76 -8.10 24.10
CA SER A 395 15.14 -7.84 24.53
C SER A 395 15.65 -8.85 25.56
N SER A 396 14.76 -9.46 26.36
CA SER A 396 15.13 -10.51 27.32
C SER A 396 15.37 -11.88 26.67
N LYS A 397 14.89 -12.09 25.44
CA LYS A 397 15.04 -13.34 24.67
C LYS A 397 16.25 -13.31 23.73
N ALA A 398 16.73 -12.12 23.37
CA ALA A 398 17.91 -11.89 22.53
C ALA A 398 19.20 -12.05 23.33
#